data_AF-A0A7I4YHD1-F1
#
_entry.id   AF-A0A7I4YHD1-F1
#
_cell.length_a   1.000
_cell.length_b   1.000
_cell.length_c   1.000
_cell.angle_alpha   90.00
_cell.angle_beta   90.00
_cell.angle_gamma   90.00
#
_symmetry.space_group_name_H-M   'P 1'
#
loop_
_entity.id
_entity.type
_entity.pdbx_description
1 polymer ?
#
loop_
_entity_poly.entity_id
_entity_poly.type
_entity_poly.pdbx_seq_one_letter_code
_entity_poly.pdbx_strand_id
1 'polypeptide(L)'
;MVSQAILYAGHILPFVLLWLGCVTDFIPIKKIGPDCDCFRHMLLYAPIYAVLFLGIYAITSVIYGVATFNDCPEAKEELMREIKEAQDDLRKRKII
;
A
#
# COMPACT_ATOMS: atom_id res chain seq x y z
N MET A 1 -1.29 -15.81 17.99
CA MET A 1 -0.79 -14.43 17.90
C MET A 1 0.74 -14.34 17.93
N VAL A 2 1.44 -15.11 18.78
CA VAL A 2 2.92 -15.11 18.86
C VAL A 2 3.63 -15.60 17.57
N SER A 3 3.06 -16.59 16.87
CA SER A 3 3.69 -17.18 15.67
C SER A 3 3.88 -16.19 14.52
N GLN A 4 2.89 -15.33 14.25
CA GLN A 4 2.98 -14.33 13.18
C GLN A 4 4.04 -13.27 13.49
N ALA A 5 4.10 -12.78 14.73
CA ALA A 5 5.09 -11.78 15.14
C ALA A 5 6.53 -12.30 15.00
N ILE A 6 6.79 -13.57 15.34
CA ILE A 6 8.10 -14.20 15.20
C ILE A 6 8.50 -14.34 13.72
N LEU A 7 7.56 -14.73 12.86
CA LEU A 7 7.81 -14.81 11.41
C LEU A 7 8.16 -13.44 10.82
N TYR A 8 7.40 -12.40 11.18
CA TYR A 8 7.70 -11.02 10.75
C TYR A 8 9.04 -10.52 11.30
N ALA A 9 9.33 -10.78 12.57
CA ALA A 9 10.63 -10.44 13.16
C ALA A 9 11.77 -11.13 12.42
N GLY A 10 11.61 -12.39 12.03
CA GLY A 10 12.60 -13.15 11.26
C GLY A 10 12.94 -12.55 9.90
N HIS A 11 12.02 -11.86 9.25
CA HIS A 11 12.26 -11.18 7.97
C HIS A 11 12.78 -9.75 8.12
N ILE A 12 12.31 -9.01 9.13
CA ILE A 12 12.65 -7.60 9.33
C ILE A 12 14.03 -7.45 9.99
N LEU A 13 14.36 -8.30 10.96
CA LEU A 13 15.64 -8.28 11.66
C LEU A 13 16.87 -8.31 10.74
N PRO A 14 17.01 -9.24 9.78
CA PRO A 14 18.20 -9.27 8.93
C PRO A 14 18.34 -8.01 8.06
N PHE A 15 17.23 -7.40 7.64
CA PHE A 15 17.25 -6.18 6.84
C PHE A 15 17.71 -4.96 7.65
N VAL A 16 17.24 -4.86 8.91
CA VAL A 16 17.66 -3.79 9.84
C VAL A 16 19.13 -3.98 10.26
N LEU A 17 19.55 -5.22 10.53
CA LEU A 17 20.93 -5.54 10.87
C LEU A 17 21.89 -5.25 9.70
N LEU A 18 21.48 -5.54 8.47
CA LEU A 18 22.25 -5.20 7.27
C LEU A 18 22.40 -3.69 7.11
N TRP A 19 21.32 -2.92 7.29
CA TRP A 19 21.40 -1.46 7.23
C TRP A 19 22.32 -0.89 8.31
N LEU A 20 22.18 -1.34 9.56
CA LEU A 20 23.06 -0.94 10.66
C LEU A 20 24.53 -1.29 10.36
N GLY A 21 24.80 -2.51 9.86
CA GLY A 21 26.15 -2.93 9.48
C GLY A 21 26.77 -2.10 8.37
N CYS A 22 25.96 -1.62 7.42
CA CYS A 22 26.39 -0.68 6.38
C CYS A 22 26.66 0.74 6.92
N VAL A 23 25.92 1.18 7.96
CA VAL A 23 26.11 2.50 8.59
C VAL A 23 27.33 2.51 9.52
N THR A 24 27.58 1.43 10.26
CA THR A 24 28.67 1.31 11.25
C THR A 24 30.04 0.93 10.66
N ASP A 25 30.21 1.00 9.34
CA ASP A 25 31.48 0.69 8.64
C ASP A 25 32.01 -0.75 8.88
N PHE A 26 31.16 -1.69 9.31
CA PHE A 26 31.56 -3.09 9.49
C PHE A 26 31.89 -3.76 8.14
N ILE A 27 31.25 -3.27 7.07
CA ILE A 27 31.57 -3.58 5.68
C ILE A 27 32.19 -2.32 5.07
N PRO A 28 33.41 -2.35 4.49
CA PRO A 28 34.09 -1.17 3.95
C PRO A 28 33.49 -0.69 2.61
N ILE A 29 32.17 -0.57 2.51
CA ILE A 29 31.46 -0.09 1.30
C ILE A 29 31.83 1.37 1.00
N LYS A 30 32.13 2.17 2.04
CA LYS A 30 32.63 3.54 1.88
C LYS A 30 33.97 3.64 1.14
N LYS A 31 34.78 2.58 1.10
CA LYS A 31 36.08 2.56 0.37
C LYS A 31 35.97 2.04 -1.06
N ILE A 32 34.89 1.34 -1.40
CA ILE A 32 34.66 0.75 -2.74
C ILE A 32 33.74 1.65 -3.58
N GLY A 33 32.90 2.46 -2.94
CA GLY A 33 31.99 3.38 -3.60
C GLY A 33 32.62 4.73 -3.97
N PRO A 34 31.90 5.55 -4.77
CA PRO A 34 32.31 6.92 -5.06
C PRO A 34 32.30 7.77 -3.77
N ASP A 35 33.39 8.51 -3.52
CA ASP A 35 33.56 9.45 -2.40
C ASP A 35 32.68 10.71 -2.55
N CYS A 36 31.38 10.53 -2.74
CA CYS A 36 30.41 11.61 -2.85
C CYS A 36 29.59 11.72 -1.56
N ASP A 37 29.51 12.91 -1.00
CA ASP A 37 28.72 13.17 0.21
C ASP A 37 27.22 12.89 0.03
N CYS A 38 26.72 12.97 -1.20
CA CYS A 38 25.35 12.61 -1.56
C CYS A 38 25.05 11.12 -1.31
N PHE A 39 25.98 10.24 -1.67
CA PHE A 39 25.82 8.80 -1.48
C PHE A 39 25.77 8.42 0.01
N ARG A 40 26.56 9.11 0.84
CA ARG A 40 26.54 8.94 2.30
C ARG A 40 25.20 9.35 2.91
N HIS A 41 24.62 10.47 2.45
CA HIS A 41 23.31 10.92 2.89
C HIS A 41 22.21 9.94 2.45
N MET A 42 22.27 9.46 1.21
CA MET A 42 21.33 8.47 0.68
C MET A 42 21.33 7.18 1.50
N LEU A 43 22.51 6.68 1.90
CA LEU A 43 22.66 5.46 2.70
C LEU A 43 22.12 5.63 4.13
N LEU A 44 22.38 6.80 4.74
CA LEU A 44 21.92 7.13 6.09
C LEU A 44 20.39 7.24 6.14
N TYR A 45 19.78 7.90 5.15
CA TYR A 45 18.34 8.12 5.06
C TYR A 45 17.60 7.07 4.22
N ALA A 46 18.28 5.99 3.81
CA ALA A 46 17.70 4.88 3.05
C ALA A 46 16.35 4.36 3.59
N PRO A 47 16.16 4.12 4.90
CA PRO A 47 14.86 3.66 5.42
C PRO A 47 13.74 4.69 5.22
N ILE A 48 14.05 5.99 5.27
CA ILE A 48 13.06 7.05 5.05
C ILE A 48 12.63 7.07 3.57
N TYR A 49 13.59 6.99 2.65
CA TYR A 49 13.30 6.90 1.23
C TYR A 49 12.47 5.65 0.90
N ALA A 50 12.76 4.51 1.52
CA ALA A 50 11.98 3.29 1.32
C ALA A 50 10.51 3.45 1.71
N VAL A 51 10.23 4.08 2.86
CA VAL A 51 8.86 4.38 3.31
C VAL A 51 8.17 5.36 2.36
N LEU A 52 8.89 6.38 1.88
CA LEU A 52 8.36 7.35 0.93
C LEU A 52 7.92 6.68 -0.39
N PHE A 53 8.77 5.84 -0.98
CA PHE A 53 8.44 5.12 -2.21
C PHE A 53 7.29 4.14 -2.00
N LEU A 54 7.25 3.43 -0.87
CA LEU A 54 6.13 2.55 -0.52
C LEU A 54 4.82 3.34 -0.40
N GLY A 55 4.87 4.54 0.21
CA GLY A 55 3.72 5.43 0.32
C GLY A 55 3.20 5.91 -1.03
N ILE A 56 4.10 6.34 -1.92
CA ILE A 56 3.75 6.74 -3.30
C ILE A 56 3.15 5.56 -4.07
N TYR A 57 3.73 4.36 -3.94
CA TYR A 57 3.21 3.16 -4.56
C TYR A 57 1.79 2.84 -4.06
N ALA A 58 1.57 2.91 -2.74
CA ALA A 58 0.26 2.67 -2.14
C ALA A 58 -0.79 3.66 -2.67
N ILE A 59 -0.48 4.97 -2.67
CA ILE A 59 -1.38 6.00 -3.20
C ILE A 59 -1.70 5.75 -4.67
N THR A 60 -0.67 5.48 -5.48
CA THR A 60 -0.84 5.21 -6.91
C THR A 60 -1.70 3.98 -7.15
N SER A 61 -1.51 2.91 -6.37
CA SER A 61 -2.30 1.68 -6.48
C SER A 61 -3.79 1.91 -6.16
N VAL A 62 -4.09 2.74 -5.15
CA VAL A 62 -5.47 3.10 -4.79
C VAL A 62 -6.10 3.95 -5.88
N ILE A 63 -5.41 4.98 -6.36
CA ILE A 63 -5.91 5.84 -7.46
C ILE A 63 -6.17 4.99 -8.71
N TYR A 64 -5.26 4.10 -9.07
CA TYR A 64 -5.42 3.20 -10.20
C TYR A 64 -6.62 2.27 -10.03
N GLY A 65 -6.79 1.70 -8.84
CA GLY A 65 -7.94 0.85 -8.51
C GLY A 65 -9.28 1.58 -8.59
N VAL A 66 -9.35 2.82 -8.11
CA VAL A 66 -10.54 3.67 -8.22
C VAL A 66 -10.81 4.06 -9.67
N ALA A 67 -9.79 4.47 -10.41
CA ALA A 67 -9.92 4.86 -11.82
C ALA A 67 -10.31 3.69 -12.73
N THR A 68 -9.92 2.47 -12.35
CA THR A 68 -10.20 1.23 -13.09
C THR A 68 -11.45 0.51 -12.57
N PHE A 69 -12.12 1.05 -11.55
CA PHE A 69 -13.38 0.50 -11.08
C PHE A 69 -14.41 0.69 -12.20
N ASN A 70 -14.64 -0.37 -12.97
CA ASN A 70 -15.57 -0.36 -14.09
C ASN A 70 -16.96 -0.07 -13.55
N ASP A 71 -17.54 1.05 -13.98
CA ASP A 71 -18.95 1.31 -13.73
C ASP A 71 -19.73 0.09 -14.24
N CYS A 72 -20.55 -0.51 -13.39
CA CYS A 72 -21.43 -1.62 -13.76
C CYS A 72 -22.82 -1.03 -14.07
N PRO A 73 -23.06 -0.52 -15.29
CA PRO A 73 -24.33 0.12 -15.64
C PRO A 73 -25.49 -0.86 -15.55
N GLU A 74 -25.25 -2.15 -15.83
CA GLU A 74 -26.23 -3.22 -15.76
C GLU A 74 -26.73 -3.43 -14.32
N ALA A 75 -25.82 -3.53 -13.34
CA ALA A 75 -26.20 -3.65 -11.93
C ALA A 75 -26.99 -2.43 -11.42
N LYS A 76 -26.65 -1.23 -11.91
CA LYS A 76 -27.43 -0.01 -11.62
C LYS A 76 -28.84 -0.09 -12.22
N GLU A 77 -28.98 -0.55 -13.45
CA GLU A 77 -30.28 -0.65 -14.13
C GLU A 77 -31.17 -1.72 -13.48
N GLU A 78 -30.61 -2.88 -13.14
CA GLU A 78 -31.32 -3.94 -12.42
C GLU A 78 -31.83 -3.47 -11.05
N LEU A 79 -30.97 -2.84 -10.25
CA LEU A 79 -31.38 -2.25 -8.96
C LEU A 79 -32.50 -1.21 -9.13
N MET A 80 -32.42 -0.36 -10.15
CA MET A 80 -33.44 0.65 -10.40
C MET A 80 -34.78 0.04 -10.80
N ARG A 81 -34.77 -1.10 -11.50
CA ARG A 81 -35.99 -1.87 -11.80
C ARG A 81 -36.62 -2.43 -10.52
N GLU A 82 -35.82 -3.06 -9.66
CA GLU A 82 -36.30 -3.61 -8.38
C GLU A 82 -36.90 -2.53 -7.47
N ILE A 83 -36.26 -1.35 -7.41
CA ILE A 83 -36.80 -0.21 -6.65
C ILE A 83 -38.18 0.20 -7.19
N LYS A 84 -38.34 0.25 -8.52
CA LYS A 84 -39.60 0.64 -9.15
C LYS A 84 -40.70 -0.38 -8.87
N GLU A 85 -40.40 -1.67 -8.97
CA GLU A 85 -41.33 -2.74 -8.63
C GLU A 85 -41.75 -2.70 -7.15
N ALA A 86 -40.80 -2.50 -6.24
CA ALA A 86 -41.08 -2.36 -4.82
C ALA A 86 -41.95 -1.12 -4.52
N GLN A 87 -41.69 0.01 -5.18
CA GLN A 87 -42.53 1.22 -5.06
C GLN A 87 -43.96 0.97 -5.54
N ASP A 88 -44.14 0.31 -6.67
CA ASP A 88 -45.47 0.01 -7.21
C ASP A 88 -46.23 -0.97 -6.30
N ASP A 89 -45.55 -1.96 -5.71
CA ASP A 89 -46.15 -2.86 -4.74
C ASP A 89 -46.55 -2.16 -3.42
N LEU A 90 -45.75 -1.21 -2.95
CA LEU A 90 -46.10 -0.38 -1.78
C LEU A 90 -47.31 0.53 -2.06
N ARG A 91 -47.42 1.10 -3.27
CA ARG A 91 -48.61 1.86 -3.72
C ARG A 91 -49.85 0.98 -3.81
N LYS A 92 -49.74 -0.24 -4.35
CA LYS A 92 -50.86 -1.19 -4.38
C LYS A 92 -51.35 -1.53 -2.98
N ARG A 93 -50.42 -1.67 -2.02
CA ARG A 93 -50.72 -1.90 -0.60
C ARG A 93 -51.20 -0.66 0.14
N LYS A 94 -51.22 0.52 -0.49
CA LYS A 94 -51.56 1.84 0.10
C LYS A 94 -50.72 2.20 1.33
N ILE A 95 -49.48 1.69 1.38
CA ILE A 95 -48.53 2.01 2.44
C ILE A 95 -47.86 3.37 2.16
N ILE A 96 -47.71 3.69 0.86
CA ILE A 96 -47.23 4.97 0.32
C ILE A 96 -48.18 5.40 -0.81
#